data_AF-E9CY09-F1
#
_entry.id   AF-E9CY09-F1
#
_cell.length_a   1.000
_cell.length_b   1.000
_cell.length_c   1.000
_cell.angle_alpha   90.00
_cell.angle_beta   90.00
_cell.angle_gamma   90.00
#
_symmetry.space_group_name_H-M   'P 1'
#
loop_
_entity.id
_entity.type
_entity.pdbx_description
1 polymer ?
#
loop_
_entity_poly.entity_id
_entity_poly.type
_entity_poly.pdbx_seq_one_letter_code
_entity_poly.pdbx_strand_id
1 'polypeptide(L)'
;MDVFQTAVTSCILIHKFLDGRAKYSTQSKSLAARFRWDSRVLQHIVDYFESRQLDGKLSREDALLLDETMTYLSTLGERLKIAQSKLTSTGWLSKEMKKLMWPLRKDELVELELELFEWTQRLDFRLLVLPEKLRHDIIRITEDEVSEDQISTYAPNLAAQRRMEKFLSKTQSAKRKDWESLWISDHNLRITFNSHSPARFMAGDFSSRNVIIEYKPHPTHIRSDKLGYEILQQEIGELAAALSSLDPKSVGLLKCVGIFHEEDPPSFALVHEIPFQIEENPVSLKALISKKDVEMRRLLPAHPLNERFELARKVAAGVLFLHSIGWVHKAIRSQNILVIERMATSSSPKKRFPYALGNPYLVNFQSSRSNDAETDPSFRGGIRWEEDIYHHPDRQGFRQDSEHASLGVVLLELGIWRPLEKYSAKLRDSAPPSRRDFLVELAEETQVAMGRRYRDLVIWCLKLESDSPVANVRYAAHVLETLEELATALL
;
A
#
# COMPACT_ATOMS: atom_id res chain seq x y z
N MET A 1 -29.07 -2.28 2.08
CA MET A 1 -28.95 -2.57 3.53
C MET A 1 -29.10 -4.06 3.86
N ASP A 2 -30.12 -4.77 3.36
CA ASP A 2 -30.36 -6.20 3.68
C ASP A 2 -29.16 -7.13 3.44
N VAL A 3 -28.38 -6.89 2.38
CA VAL A 3 -27.15 -7.62 2.06
C VAL A 3 -26.09 -7.51 3.17
N PHE A 4 -25.85 -6.29 3.68
CA PHE A 4 -24.89 -6.08 4.76
C PHE A 4 -25.35 -6.76 6.05
N GLN A 5 -26.63 -6.58 6.42
CA GLN A 5 -27.16 -7.19 7.64
C GLN A 5 -27.09 -8.72 7.59
N THR A 6 -27.34 -9.29 6.41
CA THR A 6 -27.16 -10.71 6.14
C THR A 6 -25.71 -11.13 6.34
N ALA A 7 -24.76 -10.42 5.71
CA ALA A 7 -23.32 -10.71 5.84
C ALA A 7 -22.83 -10.61 7.30
N VAL A 8 -23.22 -9.56 8.02
CA VAL A 8 -22.90 -9.39 9.45
C VAL A 8 -23.42 -10.58 10.26
N THR A 9 -24.70 -10.93 10.08
CA THR A 9 -25.34 -12.03 10.82
C THR A 9 -24.64 -13.36 10.55
N SER A 10 -24.31 -13.63 9.29
CA SER A 10 -23.58 -14.83 8.88
C SER A 10 -22.19 -14.87 9.51
N CYS A 11 -21.42 -13.79 9.44
CA CYS A 11 -20.10 -13.70 10.07
C CYS A 11 -20.15 -13.88 11.59
N ILE A 12 -21.15 -13.29 12.27
CA ILE A 12 -21.37 -13.45 13.71
C ILE A 12 -21.54 -14.92 14.10
N LEU A 13 -22.36 -15.64 13.34
CA LEU A 13 -22.64 -17.04 13.60
C LEU A 13 -21.46 -17.96 13.26
N ILE A 14 -20.74 -17.66 12.18
CA ILE A 14 -19.52 -18.37 11.78
C ILE A 14 -18.45 -18.20 12.87
N HIS A 15 -18.17 -16.99 13.36
CA HIS A 15 -17.12 -16.82 14.37
C HIS A 15 -17.51 -17.45 15.71
N LYS A 16 -18.79 -17.41 16.13
CA LYS A 16 -19.26 -18.12 17.33
C LYS A 16 -19.03 -19.64 17.23
N PHE A 17 -19.26 -20.20 16.04
CA PHE A 17 -18.97 -21.61 15.76
C PHE A 17 -17.47 -21.93 15.84
N LEU A 18 -16.62 -21.02 15.36
CA LEU A 18 -15.16 -21.16 15.42
C LEU A 18 -14.61 -20.98 16.84
N ASP A 19 -15.16 -20.07 17.64
CA ASP A 19 -14.82 -19.87 19.05
C ASP A 19 -15.09 -21.12 19.88
N GLY A 20 -16.19 -21.83 19.60
CA GLY A 20 -16.49 -23.13 20.21
C GLY A 20 -15.42 -24.21 19.95
N ARG A 21 -14.54 -24.00 18.95
CA ARG A 21 -13.43 -24.90 18.57
C ARG A 21 -12.04 -24.35 18.91
N ALA A 22 -11.94 -23.12 19.40
CA ALA A 22 -10.66 -22.48 19.71
C ALA A 22 -9.81 -23.26 20.73
N LYS A 23 -10.44 -24.11 21.56
CA LYS A 23 -9.75 -25.02 22.51
C LYS A 23 -8.99 -26.18 21.83
N TYR A 24 -9.30 -26.49 20.57
CA TYR A 24 -8.79 -27.68 19.87
C TYR A 24 -7.99 -27.36 18.61
N SER A 25 -7.96 -26.10 18.18
CA SER A 25 -7.19 -25.66 17.02
C SER A 25 -6.83 -24.18 17.13
N THR A 26 -5.53 -23.89 17.14
CA THR A 26 -4.99 -22.51 17.07
C THR A 26 -5.44 -21.81 15.78
N GLN A 27 -5.61 -22.56 14.70
CA GLN A 27 -6.11 -22.03 13.42
C GLN A 27 -7.59 -21.63 13.51
N SER A 28 -8.45 -22.42 14.17
CA SER A 28 -9.85 -22.05 14.42
C SER A 28 -9.95 -20.78 15.28
N LYS A 29 -9.07 -20.62 16.27
CA LYS A 29 -8.99 -19.41 17.10
C LYS A 29 -8.61 -18.18 16.27
N SER A 30 -7.62 -18.32 15.39
CA SER A 30 -7.21 -17.26 14.46
C SER A 30 -8.34 -16.88 13.50
N LEU A 31 -9.03 -17.87 12.93
CA LEU A 31 -10.10 -17.65 11.97
C LEU A 31 -11.31 -16.98 12.63
N ALA A 32 -11.65 -17.36 13.86
CA ALA A 32 -12.70 -16.72 14.65
C ALA A 32 -12.43 -15.22 14.87
N ALA A 33 -11.18 -14.87 15.17
CA ALA A 33 -10.79 -13.48 15.38
C ALA A 33 -10.97 -12.64 14.10
N ARG A 34 -10.64 -13.20 12.93
CA ARG A 34 -10.76 -12.51 11.63
C ARG A 34 -12.21 -12.29 11.23
N PHE A 35 -13.04 -13.34 11.21
CA PHE A 35 -14.49 -13.19 10.97
C PHE A 35 -15.18 -12.24 11.97
N ARG A 36 -14.76 -12.25 13.23
CA ARG A 36 -15.32 -11.33 14.24
C ARG A 36 -15.00 -9.88 13.88
N TRP A 37 -13.79 -9.60 13.42
CA TRP A 37 -13.47 -8.26 12.94
C TRP A 37 -14.25 -7.86 11.72
N ASP A 38 -14.27 -8.71 10.71
CA ASP A 38 -14.94 -8.38 9.46
C ASP A 38 -16.44 -8.13 9.71
N SER A 39 -17.05 -8.86 10.65
CA SER A 39 -18.44 -8.59 11.09
C SER A 39 -18.62 -7.21 11.73
N ARG A 40 -17.62 -6.69 12.47
CA ARG A 40 -17.68 -5.35 13.06
C ARG A 40 -17.53 -4.27 11.99
N VAL A 41 -16.60 -4.45 11.06
CA VAL A 41 -16.44 -3.52 9.92
C VAL A 41 -17.73 -3.42 9.13
N LEU A 42 -18.31 -4.58 8.79
CA LEU A 42 -19.60 -4.64 8.10
C LEU A 42 -20.71 -3.95 8.89
N GLN A 43 -20.75 -4.14 10.22
CA GLN A 43 -21.74 -3.48 11.08
C GLN A 43 -21.55 -1.95 11.09
N HIS A 44 -20.31 -1.45 11.15
CA HIS A 44 -20.06 0.00 11.11
C HIS A 44 -20.51 0.63 9.79
N ILE A 45 -20.40 -0.10 8.68
CA ILE A 45 -20.91 0.36 7.38
C ILE A 45 -22.44 0.43 7.40
N VAL A 46 -23.11 -0.57 7.99
CA VAL A 46 -24.56 -0.54 8.20
C VAL A 46 -24.92 0.72 8.99
N ASP A 47 -24.30 0.91 10.15
CA ASP A 47 -24.62 2.02 11.05
C ASP A 47 -24.43 3.39 10.37
N TYR A 48 -23.34 3.55 9.59
CA TYR A 48 -23.07 4.75 8.82
C TYR A 48 -24.19 5.07 7.83
N PHE A 49 -24.55 4.10 6.97
CA PHE A 49 -25.56 4.34 5.94
C PHE A 49 -26.97 4.48 6.51
N GLU A 50 -27.30 3.74 7.58
CA GLU A 50 -28.59 3.88 8.28
C GLU A 50 -28.74 5.28 8.89
N SER A 51 -27.70 5.79 9.57
CA SER A 51 -27.73 7.14 10.16
C SER A 51 -27.98 8.23 9.10
N ARG A 52 -27.38 8.11 7.91
CA ARG A 52 -27.53 9.08 6.81
C ARG A 52 -28.89 8.99 6.12
N GLN A 53 -29.42 7.78 6.01
CA GLN A 53 -30.76 7.56 5.50
C GLN A 53 -31.81 8.14 6.45
N LEU A 54 -31.60 8.01 7.77
CA LEU A 54 -32.44 8.60 8.81
C LEU A 54 -32.37 10.14 8.83
N ASP A 55 -31.18 10.71 8.61
CA ASP A 55 -30.97 12.16 8.53
C ASP A 55 -31.44 12.79 7.21
N GLY A 56 -31.86 11.98 6.22
CA GLY A 56 -32.28 12.45 4.89
C GLY A 56 -31.14 13.08 4.05
N LYS A 57 -29.88 12.73 4.35
CA LYS A 57 -28.67 13.38 3.79
C LYS A 57 -27.76 12.43 3.02
N LEU A 58 -28.32 11.41 2.35
CA LEU A 58 -27.51 10.56 1.49
C LEU A 58 -27.14 11.34 0.22
N SER A 59 -25.86 11.73 0.09
CA SER A 59 -25.38 12.43 -1.09
C SER A 59 -25.41 11.51 -2.31
N ARG A 60 -25.37 12.07 -3.53
CA ARG A 60 -25.28 11.25 -4.75
C ARG A 60 -24.03 10.36 -4.77
N GLU A 61 -22.93 10.85 -4.22
CA GLU A 61 -21.66 10.12 -4.12
C GLU A 61 -21.77 8.98 -3.10
N ASP A 62 -22.36 9.23 -1.92
CA ASP A 62 -22.61 8.19 -0.91
C ASP A 62 -23.58 7.12 -1.42
N ALA A 63 -24.59 7.51 -2.20
CA ALA A 63 -25.54 6.58 -2.79
C ALA A 63 -24.88 5.66 -3.84
N LEU A 64 -23.98 6.20 -4.66
CA LEU A 64 -23.18 5.41 -5.61
C LEU A 64 -22.23 4.46 -4.88
N LEU A 65 -21.52 4.96 -3.86
CA LEU A 65 -20.63 4.14 -3.04
C LEU A 65 -21.40 3.00 -2.34
N LEU A 66 -22.59 3.29 -1.81
CA LEU A 66 -23.46 2.28 -1.18
C LEU A 66 -23.88 1.19 -2.18
N ASP A 67 -24.31 1.60 -3.37
CA ASP A 67 -24.78 0.68 -4.43
C ASP A 67 -23.65 -0.23 -4.93
N GLU A 68 -22.47 0.34 -5.17
CA GLU A 68 -21.28 -0.40 -5.58
C GLU A 68 -20.82 -1.38 -4.48
N THR A 69 -20.82 -0.93 -3.22
CA THR A 69 -20.44 -1.77 -2.08
C THR A 69 -21.46 -2.90 -1.85
N MET A 70 -22.76 -2.66 -2.06
CA MET A 70 -23.80 -3.69 -2.00
C MET A 70 -23.66 -4.72 -3.12
N THR A 71 -23.37 -4.27 -4.35
CA THR A 71 -23.20 -5.14 -5.51
C THR A 71 -22.02 -6.08 -5.31
N TYR A 72 -20.91 -5.57 -4.76
CA TYR A 72 -19.75 -6.41 -4.51
C TYR A 72 -19.96 -7.36 -3.31
N LEU A 73 -20.65 -6.90 -2.27
CA LEU A 73 -20.94 -7.73 -1.09
C LEU A 73 -22.02 -8.79 -1.36
N SER A 74 -22.90 -8.65 -2.36
CA SER A 74 -24.04 -9.56 -2.54
C SER A 74 -23.61 -11.01 -2.74
N THR A 75 -22.63 -11.25 -3.62
CA THR A 75 -22.11 -12.59 -3.90
C THR A 75 -21.44 -13.20 -2.67
N LEU A 76 -20.59 -12.43 -1.98
CA LEU A 76 -19.95 -12.86 -0.74
C LEU A 76 -20.97 -13.11 0.38
N GLY A 77 -21.97 -12.24 0.51
CA GLY A 77 -23.06 -12.35 1.47
C GLY A 77 -23.89 -13.62 1.26
N GLU A 78 -24.17 -14.00 0.01
CA GLU A 78 -24.83 -15.27 -0.32
C GLU A 78 -23.96 -16.47 0.09
N ARG A 79 -22.66 -16.46 -0.24
CA ARG A 79 -21.75 -17.54 0.15
C ARG A 79 -21.62 -17.65 1.68
N LEU A 80 -21.51 -16.53 2.38
CA LEU A 80 -21.50 -16.46 3.85
C LEU A 80 -22.79 -17.02 4.44
N LYS A 81 -23.95 -16.69 3.85
CA LYS A 81 -25.26 -17.20 4.25
C LYS A 81 -25.37 -18.71 4.01
N ILE A 82 -24.88 -19.21 2.88
CA ILE A 82 -24.83 -20.65 2.59
C ILE A 82 -23.94 -21.36 3.60
N ALA A 83 -22.74 -20.85 3.85
CA ALA A 83 -21.83 -21.40 4.84
C ALA A 83 -22.47 -21.40 6.24
N GLN A 84 -23.03 -20.27 6.67
CA GLN A 84 -23.80 -20.16 7.90
C GLN A 84 -24.90 -21.23 7.96
N SER A 85 -25.73 -21.37 6.92
CA SER A 85 -26.82 -22.35 6.90
C SER A 85 -26.34 -23.78 7.02
N LYS A 86 -25.19 -24.13 6.41
CA LYS A 86 -24.54 -25.44 6.54
C LYS A 86 -24.05 -25.66 7.98
N LEU A 87 -23.60 -24.61 8.65
CA LEU A 87 -23.19 -24.66 10.05
C LEU A 87 -24.38 -24.79 11.01
N THR A 88 -25.49 -24.10 10.74
CA THR A 88 -26.66 -24.07 11.63
C THR A 88 -27.66 -25.21 11.39
N SER A 89 -27.77 -25.75 10.16
CA SER A 89 -28.66 -26.88 9.82
C SER A 89 -28.28 -28.19 10.52
N THR A 90 -27.11 -28.23 11.16
CA THR A 90 -26.62 -29.36 11.96
C THR A 90 -27.04 -29.31 13.43
N GLY A 91 -28.05 -28.49 13.77
CA GLY A 91 -28.55 -28.21 15.12
C GLY A 91 -28.99 -29.39 15.99
N TRP A 92 -28.89 -30.64 15.51
CA TRP A 92 -29.30 -31.84 16.24
C TRP A 92 -28.25 -32.97 16.32
N LEU A 93 -27.03 -32.79 15.81
CA LEU A 93 -25.99 -33.83 15.87
C LEU A 93 -24.92 -33.56 16.95
N SER A 94 -24.43 -34.65 17.56
CA SER A 94 -23.65 -34.70 18.81
C SER A 94 -22.33 -33.90 18.80
N LYS A 95 -21.78 -33.68 20.01
CA LYS A 95 -20.51 -32.97 20.28
C LYS A 95 -19.34 -33.58 19.49
N GLU A 96 -19.37 -34.89 19.28
CA GLU A 96 -18.38 -35.70 18.55
C GLU A 96 -18.43 -35.45 17.04
N MET A 97 -19.61 -35.33 16.43
CA MET A 97 -19.75 -35.06 14.99
C MET A 97 -19.27 -33.64 14.65
N LYS A 98 -19.44 -32.68 15.58
CA LYS A 98 -18.92 -31.30 15.45
C LYS A 98 -17.39 -31.23 15.41
N LYS A 99 -16.70 -32.24 15.95
CA LYS A 99 -15.23 -32.41 15.91
C LYS A 99 -14.78 -32.93 14.54
N LEU A 100 -15.51 -33.88 13.95
CA LEU A 100 -15.22 -34.47 12.65
C LEU A 100 -15.43 -33.51 11.46
N MET A 101 -16.29 -32.51 11.63
CA MET A 101 -16.64 -31.55 10.56
C MET A 101 -15.61 -30.44 10.33
N TRP A 102 -14.73 -30.14 11.30
CA TRP A 102 -13.70 -29.13 11.13
C TRP A 102 -12.80 -29.40 9.91
N PRO A 103 -12.18 -30.60 9.75
CA PRO A 103 -11.36 -30.86 8.57
C PRO A 103 -12.15 -30.82 7.26
N LEU A 104 -13.45 -31.16 7.27
CA LEU A 104 -14.32 -31.15 6.08
C LEU A 104 -14.72 -29.74 5.61
N ARG A 105 -14.72 -28.75 6.51
CA ARG A 105 -15.21 -27.38 6.25
C ARG A 105 -14.15 -26.31 6.41
N LYS A 106 -12.97 -26.69 6.90
CA LYS A 106 -11.86 -25.77 7.14
C LYS A 106 -11.49 -25.00 5.87
N ASP A 107 -11.30 -25.70 4.76
CA ASP A 107 -10.82 -25.07 3.53
C ASP A 107 -11.86 -24.07 2.99
N GLU A 108 -13.15 -24.42 3.03
CA GLU A 108 -14.26 -23.52 2.70
C GLU A 108 -14.27 -22.27 3.59
N LEU A 109 -14.05 -22.40 4.90
CA LEU A 109 -14.03 -21.26 5.82
C LEU A 109 -12.76 -20.40 5.72
N VAL A 110 -11.63 -21.01 5.35
CA VAL A 110 -10.38 -20.28 5.08
C VAL A 110 -10.52 -19.49 3.78
N GLU A 111 -11.10 -20.08 2.75
CA GLU A 111 -11.39 -19.40 1.49
C GLU A 111 -12.36 -18.24 1.68
N LEU A 112 -13.47 -18.47 2.40
CA LEU A 112 -14.43 -17.41 2.73
C LEU A 112 -13.82 -16.29 3.56
N GLU A 113 -12.93 -16.63 4.49
CA GLU A 113 -12.25 -15.62 5.27
C GLU A 113 -11.21 -14.85 4.44
N LEU A 114 -10.53 -15.50 3.50
CA LEU A 114 -9.64 -14.80 2.57
C LEU A 114 -10.42 -13.84 1.68
N GLU A 115 -11.55 -14.28 1.12
CA GLU A 115 -12.42 -13.44 0.29
C GLU A 115 -13.01 -12.26 1.11
N LEU A 116 -13.41 -12.52 2.35
CA LEU A 116 -13.89 -11.50 3.27
C LEU A 116 -12.79 -10.54 3.72
N PHE A 117 -11.58 -11.04 3.97
CA PHE A 117 -10.40 -10.24 4.29
C PHE A 117 -9.99 -9.35 3.10
N GLU A 118 -10.00 -9.90 1.88
CA GLU A 118 -9.77 -9.10 0.67
C GLU A 118 -10.84 -8.04 0.50
N TRP A 119 -12.11 -8.37 0.78
CA TRP A 119 -13.21 -7.42 0.76
C TRP A 119 -13.04 -6.32 1.82
N THR A 120 -12.66 -6.66 3.06
CA THR A 120 -12.43 -5.68 4.14
C THR A 120 -11.15 -4.86 3.93
N GLN A 121 -10.11 -5.40 3.30
CA GLN A 121 -8.95 -4.62 2.87
C GLN A 121 -9.32 -3.55 1.83
N ARG A 122 -10.21 -3.88 0.89
CA ARG A 122 -10.72 -2.90 -0.10
C ARG A 122 -11.49 -1.80 0.60
N LEU A 123 -12.27 -2.15 1.63
CA LEU A 123 -12.93 -1.15 2.45
C LEU A 123 -11.96 -0.27 3.24
N ASP A 124 -10.91 -0.83 3.84
CA ASP A 124 -9.90 -0.05 4.57
C ASP A 124 -9.35 1.07 3.67
N PHE A 125 -9.08 0.78 2.38
CA PHE A 125 -8.72 1.80 1.39
C PHE A 125 -9.87 2.75 1.02
N ARG A 126 -11.10 2.27 0.83
CA ARG A 126 -12.27 3.12 0.51
C ARG A 126 -12.60 4.09 1.66
N LEU A 127 -12.36 3.69 2.92
CA LEU A 127 -12.52 4.54 4.10
C LEU A 127 -11.53 5.72 4.10
N LEU A 128 -10.31 5.55 3.56
CA LEU A 128 -9.32 6.63 3.46
C LEU A 128 -9.78 7.76 2.54
N VAL A 129 -10.59 7.43 1.53
CA VAL A 129 -11.03 8.34 0.46
C VAL A 129 -12.26 9.14 0.87
N LEU A 130 -12.92 8.77 1.98
CA LEU A 130 -14.05 9.50 2.50
C LEU A 130 -13.63 10.93 2.89
N PRO A 131 -14.48 11.94 2.64
CA PRO A 131 -14.24 13.32 3.07
C PRO A 131 -13.90 13.42 4.56
N GLU A 132 -13.03 14.37 4.93
CA GLU A 132 -12.47 14.50 6.28
C GLU A 132 -13.53 14.54 7.41
N LYS A 133 -14.63 15.29 7.21
CA LYS A 133 -15.76 15.32 8.15
C LYS A 133 -16.43 13.95 8.33
N LEU A 134 -16.56 13.19 7.25
CA LEU A 134 -17.17 11.85 7.23
C LEU A 134 -16.28 10.82 7.90
N ARG A 135 -14.98 10.90 7.63
CA ARG A 135 -13.96 10.11 8.31
C ARG A 135 -14.03 10.35 9.82
N HIS A 136 -14.10 11.61 10.26
CA HIS A 136 -14.21 11.96 11.68
C HIS A 136 -15.51 11.48 12.35
N ASP A 137 -16.67 11.55 11.67
CA ASP A 137 -17.96 11.11 12.23
C ASP A 137 -18.03 9.58 12.40
N ILE A 138 -17.58 8.81 11.38
CA ILE A 138 -17.45 7.34 11.47
C ILE A 138 -16.48 6.96 12.59
N ILE A 139 -15.38 7.70 12.71
CA ILE A 139 -14.34 7.46 13.72
C ILE A 139 -14.84 7.78 15.14
N ARG A 140 -15.52 8.90 15.38
CA ARG A 140 -16.01 9.28 16.71
C ARG A 140 -16.96 8.26 17.33
N ILE A 141 -17.81 7.62 16.51
CA ILE A 141 -18.72 6.57 16.96
C ILE A 141 -17.93 5.31 17.40
N THR A 142 -16.76 5.05 16.81
CA THR A 142 -15.89 3.90 17.18
C THR A 142 -15.01 4.15 18.42
N GLU A 143 -14.77 5.41 18.80
CA GLU A 143 -13.89 5.79 19.92
C GLU A 143 -14.47 5.42 21.29
N ASP A 144 -15.78 5.42 21.45
CA ASP A 144 -16.42 5.08 22.72
C ASP A 144 -16.38 3.56 23.04
N GLU A 145 -16.00 2.71 22.08
CA GLU A 145 -16.04 1.24 22.23
C GLU A 145 -14.73 0.48 21.88
N VAL A 146 -13.77 1.05 21.13
CA VAL A 146 -12.63 0.28 20.57
C VAL A 146 -11.26 0.97 20.76
N SER A 147 -10.27 0.24 21.29
CA SER A 147 -8.89 0.74 21.46
C SER A 147 -8.11 0.83 20.14
N GLU A 148 -7.14 1.75 20.07
CA GLU A 148 -6.29 1.98 18.88
C GLU A 148 -5.56 0.71 18.38
N ASP A 149 -5.12 -0.15 19.32
CA ASP A 149 -4.51 -1.46 19.03
C ASP A 149 -5.47 -2.43 18.33
N GLN A 150 -6.78 -2.36 18.66
CA GLN A 150 -7.78 -3.15 17.97
C GLN A 150 -7.94 -2.65 16.54
N ILE A 151 -8.02 -1.34 16.29
CA ILE A 151 -8.13 -0.80 14.92
C ILE A 151 -6.93 -1.22 14.05
N SER A 152 -5.70 -1.19 14.57
CA SER A 152 -4.50 -1.66 13.86
C SER A 152 -4.54 -3.16 13.48
N THR A 153 -5.34 -3.94 14.21
CA THR A 153 -5.79 -5.31 13.92
C THR A 153 -5.94 -5.69 12.42
N TYR A 154 -6.55 -4.76 11.69
CA TYR A 154 -7.93 -4.96 11.30
C TYR A 154 -8.35 -3.92 10.23
N ALA A 155 -8.10 -2.64 10.49
CA ALA A 155 -8.04 -1.55 9.52
C ALA A 155 -6.67 -0.85 9.68
N PRO A 156 -5.57 -1.53 9.30
CA PRO A 156 -4.21 -1.06 9.56
C PRO A 156 -3.93 0.29 8.86
N ASN A 157 -4.49 0.53 7.68
CA ASN A 157 -4.28 1.79 6.98
C ASN A 157 -5.05 2.92 7.67
N LEU A 158 -6.32 2.74 8.05
CA LEU A 158 -7.04 3.73 8.83
C LEU A 158 -6.33 4.06 10.16
N ALA A 159 -5.86 3.04 10.88
CA ALA A 159 -5.09 3.24 12.12
C ALA A 159 -3.80 4.02 11.88
N ALA A 160 -3.08 3.70 10.80
CA ALA A 160 -1.86 4.40 10.41
C ALA A 160 -2.12 5.87 10.06
N GLN A 161 -3.18 6.15 9.28
CA GLN A 161 -3.61 7.51 8.96
C GLN A 161 -3.88 8.33 10.23
N ARG A 162 -4.59 7.77 11.21
CA ARG A 162 -4.89 8.47 12.47
C ARG A 162 -3.66 8.79 13.29
N ARG A 163 -2.76 7.80 13.44
CA ARG A 163 -1.48 8.02 14.14
C ARG A 163 -0.66 9.11 13.45
N MET A 164 -0.67 9.12 12.12
CA MET A 164 0.00 10.14 11.31
C MET A 164 -0.61 11.53 11.50
N GLU A 165 -1.94 11.67 11.37
CA GLU A 165 -2.65 12.95 11.56
C GLU A 165 -2.38 13.52 12.97
N LYS A 166 -2.44 12.67 14.00
CA LYS A 166 -2.12 13.03 15.38
C LYS A 166 -0.67 13.46 15.55
N PHE A 167 0.28 12.82 14.85
CA PHE A 167 1.68 13.24 14.85
C PHE A 167 1.85 14.60 14.14
N LEU A 168 1.22 14.77 12.98
CA LEU A 168 1.33 16.00 12.19
C LEU A 168 0.76 17.22 12.94
N SER A 169 -0.27 17.02 13.77
CA SER A 169 -0.88 18.07 14.61
C SER A 169 -0.09 18.42 15.88
N LYS A 170 0.98 17.68 16.22
CA LYS A 170 1.82 17.97 17.39
C LYS A 170 2.62 19.28 17.23
N THR A 171 2.96 19.90 18.36
CA THR A 171 3.93 21.01 18.40
C THR A 171 5.31 20.53 17.97
N GLN A 172 6.15 21.45 17.49
CA GLN A 172 7.52 21.14 17.07
C GLN A 172 8.34 20.47 18.18
N SER A 173 8.18 20.90 19.45
CA SER A 173 8.86 20.30 20.60
C SER A 173 8.42 18.86 20.88
N ALA A 174 7.13 18.56 20.71
CA ALA A 174 6.60 17.20 20.86
C ALA A 174 7.03 16.30 19.70
N LYS A 175 7.01 16.80 18.46
CA LYS A 175 7.56 16.10 17.28
C LYS A 175 9.04 15.77 17.48
N ARG A 176 9.81 16.71 18.02
CA ARG A 176 11.22 16.53 18.34
C ARG A 176 11.46 15.37 19.30
N LYS A 177 10.70 15.32 20.39
CA LYS A 177 10.77 14.22 21.36
C LYS A 177 10.45 12.86 20.73
N ASP A 178 9.46 12.81 19.83
CA ASP A 178 9.08 11.56 19.15
C ASP A 178 10.23 11.05 18.26
N TRP A 179 10.84 11.91 17.42
CA TRP A 179 11.90 11.44 16.53
C TRP A 179 13.24 11.22 17.24
N GLU A 180 13.54 11.98 18.30
CA GLU A 180 14.72 11.71 19.16
C GLU A 180 14.62 10.33 19.81
N SER A 181 13.41 9.84 20.11
CA SER A 181 13.18 8.49 20.64
C SER A 181 13.45 7.36 19.62
N LEU A 182 13.48 7.69 18.32
CA LEU A 182 13.82 6.76 17.24
C LEU A 182 15.33 6.75 16.95
N TRP A 183 16.11 7.65 17.56
CA TRP A 183 17.54 7.74 17.31
C TRP A 183 18.27 6.54 17.92
N ILE A 184 19.01 5.81 17.09
CA ILE A 184 19.78 4.64 17.48
C ILE A 184 21.22 5.09 17.72
N SER A 185 21.67 4.97 18.98
CA SER A 185 22.98 5.49 19.40
C SER A 185 24.16 4.50 19.26
N ASP A 186 23.94 3.21 18.97
CA ASP A 186 25.03 2.22 18.84
C ASP A 186 24.62 0.89 18.13
N HIS A 187 25.62 0.17 17.61
CA HIS A 187 25.59 -0.90 16.58
C HIS A 187 24.96 -2.26 16.99
N ASN A 188 23.62 -2.33 17.05
CA ASN A 188 22.90 -3.62 17.06
C ASN A 188 22.39 -4.07 15.67
N LEU A 189 22.70 -3.31 14.61
CA LEU A 189 22.36 -3.68 13.23
C LEU A 189 23.35 -4.72 12.71
N ARG A 190 22.87 -5.95 12.53
CA ARG A 190 23.60 -6.96 11.77
C ARG A 190 23.21 -6.79 10.30
N ILE A 191 24.06 -6.13 9.54
CA ILE A 191 23.91 -6.07 8.08
C ILE A 191 24.35 -7.43 7.53
N THR A 192 23.40 -8.26 7.15
CA THR A 192 23.62 -9.67 6.80
C THR A 192 23.97 -9.86 5.33
N PHE A 193 23.68 -8.89 4.45
CA PHE A 193 23.78 -9.09 3.02
C PHE A 193 24.90 -8.25 2.37
N ASN A 194 25.95 -8.97 1.94
CA ASN A 194 27.11 -8.45 1.24
C ASN A 194 26.75 -7.93 -0.17
N SER A 195 26.98 -6.65 -0.41
CA SER A 195 27.24 -6.13 -1.75
C SER A 195 28.31 -5.04 -1.63
N HIS A 196 29.33 -5.09 -2.50
CA HIS A 196 30.49 -4.19 -2.50
C HIS A 196 30.11 -2.79 -3.04
N SER A 197 29.43 -2.03 -2.20
CA SER A 197 29.16 -0.57 -2.20
C SER A 197 27.86 -0.38 -1.42
N PRO A 198 27.69 0.66 -0.59
CA PRO A 198 26.40 0.93 0.03
C PRO A 198 25.42 1.30 -1.08
N ALA A 199 24.65 0.30 -1.52
CA ALA A 199 23.45 0.57 -2.27
C ALA A 199 22.56 1.48 -1.41
N ARG A 200 21.83 2.42 -2.03
CA ARG A 200 20.91 3.32 -1.33
C ARG A 200 19.98 2.58 -0.36
N PHE A 201 19.67 1.32 -0.66
CA PHE A 201 18.89 0.41 0.17
C PHE A 201 19.69 -0.83 0.48
N MET A 202 19.70 -1.25 1.75
CA MET A 202 20.35 -2.48 2.20
C MET A 202 19.41 -3.28 3.10
N ALA A 203 19.32 -4.59 2.91
CA ALA A 203 18.62 -5.44 3.87
C ALA A 203 19.52 -5.76 5.06
N GLY A 204 18.93 -5.89 6.23
CA GLY A 204 19.64 -6.30 7.44
C GLY A 204 18.70 -6.80 8.52
N ASP A 205 19.27 -7.03 9.69
CA ASP A 205 18.55 -7.45 10.89
C ASP A 205 18.72 -6.41 12.00
N PHE A 206 17.60 -5.97 12.58
CA PHE A 206 17.55 -5.05 13.71
C PHE A 206 16.57 -5.56 14.76
N SER A 207 17.04 -5.79 15.98
CA SER A 207 16.23 -6.31 17.10
C SER A 207 15.42 -7.57 16.73
N SER A 208 16.05 -8.50 16.01
CA SER A 208 15.43 -9.75 15.51
C SER A 208 14.31 -9.56 14.49
N ARG A 209 14.29 -8.42 13.78
CA ARG A 209 13.38 -8.14 12.66
C ARG A 209 14.18 -7.92 11.39
N ASN A 210 13.67 -8.42 10.27
CA ASN A 210 14.20 -8.05 8.96
C ASN A 210 13.87 -6.59 8.68
N VAL A 211 14.87 -5.83 8.26
CA VAL A 211 14.74 -4.41 7.98
C VAL A 211 15.36 -4.06 6.63
N ILE A 212 14.89 -2.95 6.07
CA ILE A 212 15.58 -2.21 5.00
C ILE A 212 16.16 -0.95 5.60
N ILE A 213 17.45 -0.74 5.37
CA ILE A 213 18.17 0.48 5.71
C ILE A 213 18.18 1.35 4.45
N GLU A 214 17.63 2.54 4.55
CA GLU A 214 17.67 3.56 3.50
C GLU A 214 18.67 4.64 3.86
N TYR A 215 19.74 4.75 3.07
CA TYR A 215 20.77 5.78 3.26
C TYR A 215 20.42 7.05 2.48
N LYS A 216 20.43 8.19 3.20
CA LYS A 216 20.24 9.56 2.72
C LYS A 216 21.56 10.33 2.84
N PRO A 217 22.39 10.38 1.77
CA PRO A 217 23.65 11.10 1.79
C PRO A 217 23.46 12.58 2.11
N HIS A 218 24.35 13.13 2.92
CA HIS A 218 24.33 14.57 3.19
C HIS A 218 24.56 15.36 1.90
N PRO A 219 23.75 16.39 1.61
CA PRO A 219 24.04 17.31 0.54
C PRO A 219 25.43 17.92 0.72
N THR A 220 26.19 18.04 -0.36
CA THR A 220 27.59 18.49 -0.32
C THR A 220 27.77 19.85 0.34
N HIS A 221 26.80 20.75 0.20
CA HIS A 221 26.81 22.09 0.78
C HIS A 221 26.52 22.13 2.29
N ILE A 222 25.92 21.07 2.85
CA ILE A 222 25.55 21.00 4.28
C ILE A 222 26.69 20.42 5.14
N ARG A 223 27.68 19.76 4.53
CA ARG A 223 28.76 19.05 5.25
C ARG A 223 29.57 19.93 6.22
N SER A 224 29.59 21.24 6.03
CA SER A 224 30.28 22.21 6.90
C SER A 224 29.37 23.26 7.51
N ASP A 225 28.06 23.22 7.22
CA ASP A 225 27.07 24.16 7.74
C ASP A 225 26.31 23.53 8.90
N LYS A 226 26.62 23.98 10.12
CA LYS A 226 25.99 23.47 11.34
C LYS A 226 24.48 23.72 11.33
N LEU A 227 24.02 24.87 10.86
CA LEU A 227 22.59 25.19 10.82
C LEU A 227 21.88 24.33 9.78
N GLY A 228 22.44 24.22 8.58
CA GLY A 228 21.94 23.32 7.54
C GLY A 228 21.87 21.86 8.00
N TYR A 229 22.85 21.39 8.79
CA TYR A 229 22.84 20.05 9.36
C TYR A 229 21.71 19.87 10.38
N GLU A 230 21.53 20.81 11.30
CA GLU A 230 20.44 20.76 12.30
C GLU A 230 19.06 20.77 11.64
N ILE A 231 18.87 21.59 10.59
CA ILE A 231 17.64 21.61 9.79
C ILE A 231 17.42 20.26 9.11
N LEU A 232 18.45 19.72 8.44
CA LEU A 232 18.37 18.42 7.75
C LEU A 232 18.06 17.27 8.72
N GLN A 233 18.71 17.26 9.89
CA GLN A 233 18.45 16.29 10.94
C GLN A 233 17.00 16.37 11.43
N GLN A 234 16.48 17.59 11.64
CA GLN A 234 15.09 17.78 12.02
C GLN A 234 14.13 17.28 10.94
N GLU A 235 14.35 17.63 9.66
CA GLU A 235 13.50 17.18 8.54
C GLU A 235 13.46 15.65 8.43
N ILE A 236 14.62 15.00 8.52
CA ILE A 236 14.71 13.54 8.41
C ILE A 236 14.14 12.87 9.67
N GLY A 237 14.35 13.45 10.85
CA GLY A 237 13.74 12.99 12.10
C GLY A 237 12.21 13.05 12.05
N GLU A 238 11.63 14.17 11.60
CA GLU A 238 10.19 14.31 11.44
C GLU A 238 9.61 13.30 10.44
N LEU A 239 10.31 13.08 9.31
CA LEU A 239 9.95 12.02 8.35
C LEU A 239 9.99 10.63 8.99
N ALA A 240 11.03 10.32 9.77
CA ALA A 240 11.15 9.04 10.46
C ALA A 240 10.02 8.82 11.49
N ALA A 241 9.71 9.84 12.29
CA ALA A 241 8.62 9.76 13.28
C ALA A 241 7.25 9.63 12.62
N ALA A 242 7.02 10.34 11.53
CA ALA A 242 5.82 10.16 10.73
C ALA A 242 5.73 8.73 10.18
N LEU A 243 6.75 8.20 9.50
CA LEU A 243 6.75 6.82 8.99
C LEU A 243 6.67 5.76 10.11
N SER A 244 7.06 6.09 11.35
CA SER A 244 6.86 5.20 12.52
C SER A 244 5.39 5.06 12.93
N SER A 245 4.53 5.98 12.48
CA SER A 245 3.08 5.94 12.69
C SER A 245 2.39 4.91 11.81
N LEU A 246 3.09 4.31 10.83
CA LEU A 246 2.53 3.25 9.99
C LEU A 246 2.30 1.95 10.78
N ASP A 247 1.37 1.12 10.32
CA ASP A 247 1.28 -0.29 10.72
C ASP A 247 2.22 -1.14 9.84
N PRO A 248 2.91 -2.16 10.35
CA PRO A 248 3.73 -3.05 9.52
C PRO A 248 2.95 -3.72 8.38
N LYS A 249 1.63 -3.87 8.51
CA LYS A 249 0.74 -4.43 7.48
C LYS A 249 0.18 -3.39 6.51
N SER A 250 0.53 -2.11 6.68
CA SER A 250 0.09 -1.05 5.76
C SER A 250 0.54 -1.40 4.35
N VAL A 251 -0.36 -1.33 3.38
CA VAL A 251 -0.04 -1.80 2.03
C VAL A 251 0.82 -0.76 1.32
N GLY A 252 1.90 -1.22 0.70
CA GLY A 252 2.74 -0.41 -0.17
C GLY A 252 3.73 0.50 0.56
N LEU A 253 3.74 0.56 1.89
CA LEU A 253 4.64 1.39 2.69
C LEU A 253 5.33 0.58 3.80
N LEU A 254 6.51 1.01 4.24
CA LEU A 254 7.23 0.37 5.33
C LEU A 254 7.28 1.27 6.56
N LYS A 255 7.05 0.68 7.73
CA LYS A 255 7.13 1.37 9.01
C LYS A 255 8.58 1.68 9.37
N CYS A 256 8.88 2.94 9.69
CA CYS A 256 10.18 3.31 10.22
C CYS A 256 10.28 2.93 11.71
N VAL A 257 11.33 2.21 12.09
CA VAL A 257 11.58 1.75 13.47
C VAL A 257 12.84 2.36 14.07
N GLY A 258 13.59 3.16 13.31
CA GLY A 258 14.71 3.90 13.86
C GLY A 258 15.46 4.72 12.81
N ILE A 259 16.34 5.58 13.30
CA ILE A 259 17.24 6.40 12.49
C ILE A 259 18.63 6.41 13.13
N PHE A 260 19.68 6.38 12.32
CA PHE A 260 21.05 6.60 12.77
C PHE A 260 21.85 7.45 11.78
N HIS A 261 23.03 7.89 12.20
CA HIS A 261 23.98 8.61 11.36
C HIS A 261 25.14 7.68 11.00
N GLU A 262 25.42 7.57 9.70
CA GLU A 262 26.59 6.88 9.15
C GLU A 262 27.65 7.95 8.86
N GLU A 263 28.90 7.70 9.24
CA GLU A 263 29.97 8.70 9.10
C GLU A 263 30.66 8.66 7.73
N ASP A 264 30.75 7.48 7.10
CA ASP A 264 31.48 7.30 5.84
C ASP A 264 30.74 6.40 4.82
N PRO A 265 30.15 6.97 3.75
CA PRO A 265 29.97 8.41 3.53
C PRO A 265 28.92 8.99 4.49
N PRO A 266 29.06 10.28 4.90
CA PRO A 266 28.15 10.93 5.84
C PRO A 266 26.73 10.92 5.30
N SER A 267 25.85 10.22 6.02
CA SER A 267 24.47 10.01 5.64
C SER A 267 23.58 9.75 6.85
N PHE A 268 22.31 10.10 6.74
CA PHE A 268 21.30 9.60 7.66
C PHE A 268 20.77 8.27 7.13
N ALA A 269 20.58 7.30 8.01
CA ALA A 269 20.07 5.99 7.67
C ALA A 269 18.73 5.77 8.37
N LEU A 270 17.66 5.57 7.60
CA LEU A 270 16.34 5.20 8.11
C LEU A 270 16.20 3.69 8.12
N VAL A 271 15.70 3.13 9.21
CA VAL A 271 15.52 1.69 9.40
C VAL A 271 14.04 1.36 9.27
N HIS A 272 13.68 0.64 8.22
CA HIS A 272 12.30 0.29 7.89
C HIS A 272 12.02 -1.19 8.16
N GLU A 273 10.99 -1.50 8.94
CA GLU A 273 10.58 -2.86 9.27
C GLU A 273 9.93 -3.57 8.08
N ILE A 274 10.43 -4.77 7.76
CA ILE A 274 9.78 -5.68 6.82
C ILE A 274 8.84 -6.58 7.62
N PRO A 275 7.53 -6.64 7.30
CA PRO A 275 6.53 -7.35 8.10
C PRO A 275 6.58 -8.90 7.96
N PHE A 276 7.63 -9.43 7.35
CA PHE A 276 7.82 -10.86 7.15
C PHE A 276 9.31 -11.20 6.93
N GLN A 277 9.62 -12.48 7.10
CA GLN A 277 10.95 -13.03 6.85
C GLN A 277 11.25 -13.03 5.35
N ILE A 278 12.51 -12.72 5.01
CA ILE A 278 13.04 -12.69 3.65
C ILE A 278 14.25 -13.62 3.53
N GLU A 279 14.48 -14.17 2.35
CA GLU A 279 15.69 -14.95 2.03
C GLU A 279 16.66 -14.21 1.12
N GLU A 280 16.12 -13.36 0.25
CA GLU A 280 16.88 -12.62 -0.76
C GLU A 280 16.78 -11.11 -0.51
N ASN A 281 17.77 -10.39 -1.03
CA ASN A 281 17.75 -8.93 -1.01
C ASN A 281 16.55 -8.37 -1.80
N PRO A 282 15.87 -7.35 -1.27
CA PRO A 282 14.93 -6.54 -2.03
C PRO A 282 15.55 -6.04 -3.34
N VAL A 283 14.78 -6.07 -4.41
CA VAL A 283 15.17 -5.49 -5.71
C VAL A 283 14.25 -4.34 -6.05
N SER A 284 14.77 -3.28 -6.68
CA SER A 284 13.88 -2.25 -7.20
C SER A 284 13.05 -2.79 -8.36
N LEU A 285 11.83 -2.28 -8.54
CA LEU A 285 10.99 -2.62 -9.69
C LEU A 285 11.75 -2.38 -10.99
N LYS A 286 12.52 -1.28 -11.07
CA LYS A 286 13.39 -0.99 -12.21
C LYS A 286 14.39 -2.11 -12.47
N ALA A 287 15.10 -2.58 -11.44
CA ALA A 287 16.07 -3.67 -11.57
C ALA A 287 15.37 -4.97 -12.01
N LEU A 288 14.19 -5.26 -11.47
CA LEU A 288 13.38 -6.42 -11.81
C LEU A 288 12.98 -6.43 -13.29
N ILE A 289 12.44 -5.33 -13.81
CA ILE A 289 12.02 -5.21 -15.23
C ILE A 289 13.19 -4.95 -16.19
N SER A 290 14.40 -4.76 -15.66
CA SER A 290 15.63 -4.63 -16.44
C SER A 290 16.38 -5.94 -16.65
N LYS A 291 15.96 -7.04 -15.99
CA LYS A 291 16.67 -8.33 -16.04
C LYS A 291 16.81 -8.82 -17.49
N LYS A 292 18.00 -9.37 -17.78
CA LYS A 292 18.37 -9.94 -19.07
C LYS A 292 18.85 -11.37 -18.89
N ASP A 293 18.73 -12.17 -19.95
CA ASP A 293 19.35 -13.50 -19.99
C ASP A 293 20.87 -13.42 -20.21
N VAL A 294 21.52 -14.59 -20.22
CA VAL A 294 22.98 -14.73 -20.44
C VAL A 294 23.40 -14.16 -21.80
N GLU A 295 22.50 -14.16 -22.78
CA GLU A 295 22.72 -13.63 -24.13
C GLU A 295 22.34 -12.14 -24.25
N MET A 296 22.15 -11.45 -23.11
CA MET A 296 21.79 -10.03 -23.02
C MET A 296 20.44 -9.68 -23.65
N ARG A 297 19.60 -10.67 -23.95
CA ARG A 297 18.22 -10.48 -24.39
C ARG A 297 17.35 -10.14 -23.19
N ARG A 298 16.29 -9.39 -23.49
CA ARG A 298 15.31 -9.00 -22.49
C ARG A 298 14.52 -10.23 -22.03
N LEU A 299 14.42 -10.41 -20.71
CA LEU A 299 13.50 -11.38 -20.14
C LEU A 299 12.07 -10.83 -20.18
N LEU A 300 11.17 -11.61 -20.79
CA LEU A 300 9.74 -11.36 -20.72
C LEU A 300 9.23 -11.65 -19.30
N PRO A 301 8.09 -11.05 -18.88
CA PRO A 301 7.49 -11.38 -17.60
C PRO A 301 7.11 -12.86 -17.57
N ALA A 302 7.80 -13.65 -16.74
CA ALA A 302 7.48 -15.06 -16.48
C ALA A 302 6.45 -15.25 -15.35
N HIS A 303 5.95 -14.15 -14.79
CA HIS A 303 4.98 -14.16 -13.69
C HIS A 303 3.55 -14.23 -14.22
N PRO A 304 2.63 -14.91 -13.50
CA PRO A 304 1.20 -14.87 -13.79
C PRO A 304 0.66 -13.44 -13.94
N LEU A 305 -0.35 -13.28 -14.79
CA LEU A 305 -0.90 -11.97 -15.09
C LEU A 305 -1.61 -11.36 -13.86
N ASN A 306 -2.30 -12.16 -13.06
CA ASN A 306 -2.93 -11.75 -11.80
C ASN A 306 -1.90 -11.20 -10.80
N GLU A 307 -0.71 -11.82 -10.70
CA GLU A 307 0.38 -11.33 -9.83
C GLU A 307 0.91 -9.95 -10.28
N ARG A 308 0.95 -9.70 -11.60
CA ARG A 308 1.33 -8.39 -12.15
C ARG A 308 0.28 -7.32 -11.85
N PHE A 309 -1.01 -7.66 -11.94
CA PHE A 309 -2.09 -6.76 -11.53
C PHE A 309 -2.06 -6.49 -10.02
N GLU A 310 -1.81 -7.51 -9.20
CA GLU A 310 -1.67 -7.33 -7.74
C GLU A 310 -0.50 -6.42 -7.38
N LEU A 311 0.65 -6.53 -8.06
CA LEU A 311 1.75 -5.58 -7.85
C LEU A 311 1.34 -4.15 -8.23
N ALA A 312 0.69 -3.96 -9.39
CA ALA A 312 0.18 -2.66 -9.81
C ALA A 312 -0.78 -2.05 -8.77
N ARG A 313 -1.75 -2.86 -8.30
CA ARG A 313 -2.75 -2.48 -7.31
C ARG A 313 -2.11 -2.04 -5.99
N LYS A 314 -1.14 -2.80 -5.48
CA LYS A 314 -0.44 -2.47 -4.22
C LYS A 314 0.37 -1.18 -4.32
N VAL A 315 0.99 -0.89 -5.47
CA VAL A 315 1.66 0.41 -5.71
C VAL A 315 0.63 1.54 -5.70
N ALA A 316 -0.46 1.41 -6.45
CA ALA A 316 -1.52 2.42 -6.51
C ALA A 316 -2.16 2.68 -5.14
N ALA A 317 -2.31 1.62 -4.32
CA ALA A 317 -2.85 1.69 -2.96
C ALA A 317 -1.92 2.48 -2.01
N GLY A 318 -0.60 2.26 -2.12
CA GLY A 318 0.40 3.03 -1.38
C GLY A 318 0.35 4.53 -1.72
N VAL A 319 0.20 4.87 -3.01
CA VAL A 319 0.03 6.28 -3.46
C VAL A 319 -1.26 6.87 -2.89
N LEU A 320 -2.37 6.13 -2.95
CA LEU A 320 -3.65 6.60 -2.42
C LEU A 320 -3.58 6.87 -0.92
N PHE A 321 -2.92 5.98 -0.17
CA PHE A 321 -2.72 6.17 1.26
C PHE A 321 -2.03 7.51 1.54
N LEU A 322 -0.94 7.82 0.86
CA LEU A 322 -0.21 9.08 1.04
C LEU A 322 -1.11 10.29 0.75
N HIS A 323 -1.86 10.25 -0.36
CA HIS A 323 -2.79 11.32 -0.70
C HIS A 323 -3.90 11.50 0.35
N SER A 324 -4.40 10.41 0.93
CA SER A 324 -5.48 10.46 1.94
C SER A 324 -5.08 11.16 3.25
N ILE A 325 -3.77 11.18 3.55
CA ILE A 325 -3.18 11.86 4.71
C ILE A 325 -2.58 13.23 4.33
N GLY A 326 -2.82 13.71 3.11
CA GLY A 326 -2.31 14.99 2.62
C GLY A 326 -0.79 15.00 2.38
N TRP A 327 -0.17 13.82 2.22
CA TRP A 327 1.25 13.68 1.90
C TRP A 327 1.47 13.47 0.41
N VAL A 328 2.62 13.96 -0.05
CA VAL A 328 3.12 13.81 -1.42
C VAL A 328 4.49 13.13 -1.35
N HIS A 329 4.68 12.01 -2.04
CA HIS A 329 5.95 11.27 -2.09
C HIS A 329 7.04 12.01 -2.89
N LYS A 330 6.66 12.73 -3.97
CA LYS A 330 7.56 13.55 -4.82
C LYS A 330 8.64 12.79 -5.59
N ALA A 331 8.58 11.46 -5.59
CA ALA A 331 9.61 10.63 -6.21
C ALA A 331 9.10 9.23 -6.62
N ILE A 332 7.81 9.11 -6.97
CA ILE A 332 7.21 7.85 -7.42
C ILE A 332 7.84 7.44 -8.75
N ARG A 333 8.71 6.43 -8.72
CA ARG A 333 9.46 5.90 -9.87
C ARG A 333 9.77 4.42 -9.64
N SER A 334 9.98 3.64 -10.71
CA SER A 334 10.30 2.21 -10.56
C SER A 334 11.60 1.93 -9.80
N GLN A 335 12.53 2.89 -9.76
CA GLN A 335 13.74 2.81 -8.93
C GLN A 335 13.46 2.94 -7.42
N ASN A 336 12.36 3.60 -7.05
CA ASN A 336 11.95 3.90 -5.68
C ASN A 336 10.78 3.00 -5.23
N ILE A 337 10.57 1.88 -5.92
CA ILE A 337 9.65 0.82 -5.52
C ILE A 337 10.49 -0.42 -5.28
N LEU A 338 10.59 -0.90 -4.05
CA LEU A 338 11.23 -2.17 -3.73
C LEU A 338 10.24 -3.31 -3.81
N VAL A 339 10.58 -4.35 -4.56
CA VAL A 339 9.84 -5.60 -4.66
C VAL A 339 10.52 -6.61 -3.72
N ILE A 340 9.79 -7.03 -2.68
CA ILE A 340 10.31 -7.90 -1.62
C ILE A 340 9.56 -9.22 -1.63
N GLU A 341 10.29 -10.31 -1.86
CA GLU A 341 9.76 -11.66 -1.80
C GLU A 341 9.74 -12.20 -0.37
N ARG A 342 8.63 -12.83 0.02
CA ARG A 342 8.51 -13.48 1.32
C ARG A 342 9.24 -14.83 1.29
N MET A 343 9.93 -15.16 2.38
CA MET A 343 10.48 -16.49 2.63
C MET A 343 9.40 -17.56 2.43
N ALA A 344 9.69 -18.59 1.63
CA ALA A 344 8.77 -19.69 1.42
C ALA A 344 8.74 -20.56 2.67
N THR A 345 7.55 -20.97 3.08
CA THR A 345 7.37 -21.97 4.14
C THR A 345 7.05 -23.32 3.51
N SER A 346 7.36 -24.41 4.21
CA SER A 346 7.06 -25.78 3.78
C SER A 346 5.57 -26.01 3.45
N SER A 347 4.70 -25.16 4.00
CA SER A 347 3.25 -25.15 3.78
C SER A 347 2.76 -24.34 2.57
N SER A 348 3.61 -23.58 1.89
CA SER A 348 3.20 -22.75 0.74
C SER A 348 4.28 -22.55 -0.34
N PRO A 349 4.64 -23.61 -1.09
CA PRO A 349 5.73 -23.58 -2.08
C PRO A 349 5.45 -22.68 -3.30
N LYS A 350 4.18 -22.31 -3.57
CA LYS A 350 3.79 -21.47 -4.72
C LYS A 350 3.97 -19.96 -4.51
N LYS A 351 4.66 -19.52 -3.46
CA LYS A 351 4.87 -18.09 -3.13
C LYS A 351 6.21 -17.53 -3.63
N ARG A 352 6.75 -18.09 -4.73
CA ARG A 352 8.01 -17.65 -5.34
C ARG A 352 7.90 -17.58 -6.85
N PHE A 353 8.87 -16.90 -7.46
CA PHE A 353 9.13 -17.00 -8.89
C PHE A 353 9.12 -18.48 -9.37
N PRO A 354 8.47 -18.79 -10.51
CA PRO A 354 7.74 -17.89 -11.39
C PRO A 354 6.29 -17.62 -10.96
N TYR A 355 5.76 -18.31 -9.96
CA TYR A 355 4.33 -18.32 -9.62
C TYR A 355 3.84 -17.15 -8.77
N ALA A 356 4.76 -16.39 -8.18
CA ALA A 356 4.44 -15.21 -7.38
C ALA A 356 5.35 -14.05 -7.74
N LEU A 357 4.84 -12.84 -7.57
CA LEU A 357 5.57 -11.59 -7.70
C LEU A 357 5.63 -10.94 -6.30
N GLY A 358 6.82 -10.53 -5.85
CA GLY A 358 7.01 -9.98 -4.50
C GLY A 358 6.13 -8.78 -4.18
N ASN A 359 6.09 -8.38 -2.91
CA ASN A 359 5.29 -7.22 -2.48
C ASN A 359 6.03 -5.91 -2.79
N PRO A 360 5.39 -4.94 -3.47
CA PRO A 360 5.98 -3.63 -3.73
C PRO A 360 5.87 -2.71 -2.51
N TYR A 361 6.91 -1.92 -2.27
CA TYR A 361 6.94 -0.88 -1.26
C TYR A 361 7.56 0.41 -1.81
N LEU A 362 6.86 1.52 -1.64
CA LEU A 362 7.37 2.86 -1.91
C LEU A 362 8.43 3.21 -0.86
N VAL A 363 9.56 3.69 -1.35
CA VAL A 363 10.73 4.07 -0.54
C VAL A 363 11.37 5.33 -1.13
N ASN A 364 12.40 5.87 -0.48
CA ASN A 364 13.02 7.12 -0.93
C ASN A 364 12.03 8.29 -0.99
N PHE A 365 11.26 8.41 0.09
CA PHE A 365 10.53 9.63 0.41
C PHE A 365 11.50 10.81 0.38
N GLN A 366 11.30 11.74 -0.54
CA GLN A 366 11.96 13.05 -0.42
C GLN A 366 11.34 13.75 0.78
N SER A 367 12.07 14.65 1.45
CA SER A 367 11.53 15.33 2.64
C SER A 367 10.13 15.88 2.32
N SER A 368 9.13 15.31 3.01
CA SER A 368 7.72 15.54 2.77
C SER A 368 7.37 16.93 3.28
N ARG A 369 7.57 17.94 2.43
CA ARG A 369 7.10 19.30 2.72
C ARG A 369 5.57 19.32 2.71
N SER A 370 4.96 20.05 3.65
CA SER A 370 3.53 20.40 3.57
C SER A 370 3.24 21.07 2.23
N ASN A 371 1.99 20.95 1.76
CA ASN A 371 1.52 21.51 0.48
C ASN A 371 1.78 23.04 0.33
N ASP A 372 2.07 23.72 1.45
CA ASP A 372 2.19 25.19 1.55
C ASP A 372 3.63 25.71 1.69
N ALA A 373 4.65 24.86 1.68
CA ALA A 373 6.03 25.32 1.85
C ALA A 373 6.65 25.85 0.54
N GLU A 374 7.12 27.11 0.55
CA GLU A 374 7.78 27.73 -0.60
C GLU A 374 9.01 26.94 -1.09
N THR A 375 9.22 26.95 -2.40
CA THR A 375 10.31 26.21 -3.06
C THR A 375 11.64 26.95 -2.89
N ASP A 376 12.60 26.33 -2.20
CA ASP A 376 14.01 26.79 -2.17
C ASP A 376 14.58 26.98 -3.60
N PRO A 377 14.88 28.23 -4.02
CA PRO A 377 15.41 28.55 -5.35
C PRO A 377 16.82 28.03 -5.62
N SER A 378 17.55 27.51 -4.61
CA SER A 378 18.94 27.06 -4.75
C SER A 378 19.08 25.70 -5.45
N PHE A 379 18.00 24.92 -5.55
CA PHE A 379 17.96 23.61 -6.21
C PHE A 379 17.70 23.68 -7.73
N ARG A 380 18.06 24.79 -8.39
CA ARG A 380 18.05 24.97 -9.86
C ARG A 380 19.17 24.17 -10.58
N GLY A 381 19.67 23.09 -9.98
CA GLY A 381 20.50 22.11 -10.67
C GLY A 381 19.58 21.13 -11.39
N GLY A 382 19.60 21.13 -12.72
CA GLY A 382 18.64 20.43 -13.57
C GLY A 382 18.29 19.02 -13.08
N ILE A 383 17.00 18.77 -12.88
CA ILE A 383 16.46 17.44 -12.59
C ILE A 383 17.01 16.50 -13.67
N ARG A 384 17.68 15.43 -13.26
CA ARG A 384 18.20 14.45 -14.22
C ARG A 384 17.02 13.91 -15.04
N TRP A 385 17.17 13.80 -16.35
CA TRP A 385 16.07 13.42 -17.23
C TRP A 385 15.45 12.08 -16.82
N GLU A 386 16.22 11.14 -16.29
CA GLU A 386 15.74 9.85 -15.76
C GLU A 386 14.74 10.01 -14.60
N GLU A 387 14.74 11.14 -13.90
CA GLU A 387 13.78 11.47 -12.86
C GLU A 387 12.63 12.28 -13.44
N ASP A 388 12.93 13.20 -14.33
CA ASP A 388 11.98 14.14 -14.90
C ASP A 388 10.91 13.45 -15.78
N ILE A 389 11.24 12.32 -16.42
CA ILE A 389 10.27 11.56 -17.24
C ILE A 389 9.03 11.07 -16.47
N TYR A 390 9.12 10.97 -15.13
CA TYR A 390 7.99 10.57 -14.29
C TYR A 390 7.10 11.75 -13.90
N HIS A 391 7.51 13.00 -14.11
CA HIS A 391 6.64 14.14 -13.88
C HIS A 391 5.71 14.36 -15.07
N HIS A 392 4.55 14.98 -14.79
CA HIS A 392 3.62 15.37 -15.83
C HIS A 392 4.36 16.23 -16.88
N PRO A 393 4.17 15.97 -18.18
CA PRO A 393 4.90 16.66 -19.24
C PRO A 393 4.85 18.19 -19.13
N ASP A 394 3.68 18.76 -18.86
CA ASP A 394 3.53 20.22 -18.70
C ASP A 394 4.22 20.80 -17.45
N ARG A 395 4.72 19.94 -16.56
CA ARG A 395 5.41 20.29 -15.31
C ARG A 395 6.86 19.81 -15.28
N GLN A 396 7.36 19.19 -16.35
CA GLN A 396 8.76 18.78 -16.46
C GLN A 396 9.69 19.99 -16.42
N GLY A 397 10.77 19.90 -15.63
CA GLY A 397 11.63 21.04 -15.31
C GLY A 397 11.09 21.98 -14.22
N PHE A 398 9.88 21.73 -13.70
CA PHE A 398 9.30 22.41 -12.53
C PHE A 398 9.03 21.38 -11.42
N ARG A 399 9.11 21.80 -10.14
CA ARG A 399 8.97 20.89 -8.97
C ARG A 399 7.54 20.70 -8.47
N GLN A 400 6.53 21.00 -9.30
CA GLN A 400 5.14 20.84 -8.88
C GLN A 400 4.67 19.45 -9.32
N ASP A 401 4.83 18.48 -8.43
CA ASP A 401 4.66 17.07 -8.77
C ASP A 401 3.18 16.70 -9.00
N SER A 402 2.91 15.95 -10.07
CA SER A 402 1.64 15.23 -10.25
C SER A 402 1.91 13.76 -10.01
N GLU A 403 1.67 13.29 -8.79
CA GLU A 403 1.91 11.89 -8.37
C GLU A 403 1.15 10.88 -9.24
N HIS A 404 -0.02 11.30 -9.75
CA HIS A 404 -0.85 10.52 -10.67
C HIS A 404 -0.14 10.24 -12.01
N ALA A 405 0.53 11.25 -12.58
CA ALA A 405 1.30 11.09 -13.80
C ALA A 405 2.52 10.18 -13.55
N SER A 406 3.19 10.35 -12.41
CA SER A 406 4.32 9.50 -11.99
C SER A 406 3.91 8.04 -11.84
N LEU A 407 2.74 7.79 -11.26
CA LEU A 407 2.19 6.44 -11.20
C LEU A 407 1.84 5.91 -12.59
N GLY A 408 1.23 6.70 -13.46
CA GLY A 408 0.93 6.31 -14.84
C GLY A 408 2.18 5.81 -15.59
N VAL A 409 3.31 6.49 -15.39
CA VAL A 409 4.61 6.07 -15.92
C VAL A 409 5.09 4.76 -15.30
N VAL A 410 4.96 4.56 -13.98
CA VAL A 410 5.30 3.28 -13.33
C VAL A 410 4.44 2.13 -13.85
N LEU A 411 3.13 2.34 -14.00
CA LEU A 411 2.20 1.35 -14.54
C LEU A 411 2.52 1.04 -16.01
N LEU A 412 2.94 2.04 -16.79
CA LEU A 412 3.43 1.82 -18.15
C LEU A 412 4.66 0.91 -18.15
N GLU A 413 5.68 1.21 -17.34
CA GLU A 413 6.90 0.39 -17.23
C GLU A 413 6.62 -1.05 -16.82
N LEU A 414 5.68 -1.25 -15.89
CA LEU A 414 5.20 -2.56 -15.47
C LEU A 414 4.45 -3.28 -16.59
N GLY A 415 3.57 -2.57 -17.30
CA GLY A 415 2.78 -3.04 -18.43
C GLY A 415 3.63 -3.55 -19.59
N ILE A 416 4.58 -2.73 -20.02
CA ILE A 416 5.52 -3.11 -21.08
C ILE A 416 6.66 -3.96 -20.55
N TRP A 417 6.77 -4.18 -19.23
CA TRP A 417 7.83 -4.92 -18.52
C TRP A 417 9.26 -4.50 -18.91
N ARG A 418 9.51 -3.20 -18.97
CA ARG A 418 10.78 -2.59 -19.40
C ARG A 418 10.90 -1.18 -18.83
N PRO A 419 12.09 -0.75 -18.39
CA PRO A 419 12.27 0.62 -17.92
C PRO A 419 12.28 1.61 -19.10
N LEU A 420 11.75 2.81 -18.89
CA LEU A 420 11.64 3.83 -19.92
C LEU A 420 12.99 4.37 -20.39
N GLU A 421 14.08 4.18 -19.64
CA GLU A 421 15.38 4.65 -20.10
C GLU A 421 15.88 3.94 -21.37
N LYS A 422 15.23 2.85 -21.78
CA LYS A 422 15.44 2.24 -23.09
C LYS A 422 15.00 3.11 -24.26
N TYR A 423 14.14 4.08 -24.01
CA TYR A 423 13.62 5.04 -24.99
C TYR A 423 14.25 6.43 -24.81
N SER A 424 15.39 6.52 -24.12
CA SER A 424 16.08 7.79 -23.81
C SER A 424 16.27 8.71 -25.01
N ALA A 425 16.66 8.15 -26.18
CA ALA A 425 16.84 8.94 -27.40
C ALA A 425 15.56 9.64 -27.88
N LYS A 426 14.39 9.00 -27.69
CA LYS A 426 13.10 9.61 -28.04
C LYS A 426 12.59 10.55 -26.94
N LEU A 427 12.78 10.16 -25.68
CA LEU A 427 12.23 10.91 -24.53
C LEU A 427 13.04 12.16 -24.20
N ARG A 428 14.38 12.06 -24.17
CA ARG A 428 15.26 13.15 -23.73
C ARG A 428 15.19 14.35 -24.67
N ASP A 429 15.21 14.09 -25.98
CA ASP A 429 15.36 15.13 -27.00
C ASP A 429 14.01 15.72 -27.46
N SER A 430 12.90 15.13 -27.03
CA SER A 430 11.54 15.62 -27.34
C SER A 430 11.09 16.74 -26.41
N ALA A 431 10.29 17.66 -26.93
CA ALA A 431 9.55 18.63 -26.11
C ALA A 431 8.50 17.91 -25.24
N PRO A 432 8.07 18.49 -24.09
CA PRO A 432 7.19 17.78 -23.18
C PRO A 432 5.86 17.28 -23.78
N PRO A 433 5.11 18.04 -24.58
CA PRO A 433 3.90 17.51 -25.24
C PRO A 433 4.19 16.27 -26.10
N SER A 434 5.28 16.28 -26.86
CA SER A 434 5.71 15.13 -27.66
C SER A 434 6.15 13.94 -26.82
N ARG A 435 6.71 14.17 -25.62
CA ARG A 435 6.98 13.09 -24.65
C ARG A 435 5.67 12.44 -24.20
N ARG A 436 4.64 13.23 -23.87
CA ARG A 436 3.32 12.72 -23.49
C ARG A 436 2.73 11.83 -24.57
N ASP A 437 2.73 12.32 -25.80
CA ASP A 437 2.13 11.63 -26.93
C ASP A 437 2.88 10.31 -27.20
N PHE A 438 4.21 10.32 -27.08
CA PHE A 438 5.02 9.10 -27.17
C PHE A 438 4.74 8.11 -26.02
N LEU A 439 4.55 8.57 -24.78
CA LEU A 439 4.18 7.69 -23.66
C LEU A 439 2.80 7.06 -23.87
N VAL A 440 1.84 7.82 -24.40
CA VAL A 440 0.50 7.32 -24.74
C VAL A 440 0.57 6.32 -25.89
N GLU A 441 1.37 6.58 -26.93
CA GLU A 441 1.63 5.62 -28.01
C GLU A 441 2.25 4.33 -27.47
N LEU A 442 3.26 4.45 -26.62
CA LEU A 442 3.92 3.30 -25.99
C LEU A 442 2.98 2.51 -25.08
N ALA A 443 1.99 3.17 -24.47
CA ALA A 443 0.99 2.49 -23.65
C ALA A 443 0.17 1.48 -24.45
N GLU A 444 0.00 1.63 -25.77
CA GLU A 444 -0.67 0.63 -26.61
C GLU A 444 0.00 -0.75 -26.54
N GLU A 445 1.32 -0.83 -26.33
CA GLU A 445 2.03 -2.11 -26.16
C GLU A 445 1.54 -2.87 -24.92
N THR A 446 1.05 -2.17 -23.89
CA THR A 446 0.53 -2.81 -22.67
C THR A 446 -0.74 -3.62 -22.93
N GLN A 447 -1.49 -3.31 -24.00
CA GLN A 447 -2.67 -4.09 -24.39
C GLN A 447 -2.32 -5.55 -24.66
N VAL A 448 -1.20 -5.78 -25.35
CA VAL A 448 -0.77 -7.14 -25.71
C VAL A 448 -0.33 -7.91 -24.46
N ALA A 449 0.35 -7.24 -23.53
CA ALA A 449 0.97 -7.88 -22.37
C ALA A 449 0.04 -8.01 -21.15
N MET A 450 -0.93 -7.10 -20.99
CA MET A 450 -1.80 -6.97 -19.81
C MET A 450 -3.27 -6.65 -20.14
N GLY A 451 -3.65 -6.60 -21.42
CA GLY A 451 -5.04 -6.43 -21.85
C GLY A 451 -5.50 -4.97 -21.98
N ARG A 452 -6.64 -4.79 -22.68
CA ARG A 452 -7.19 -3.46 -23.04
C ARG A 452 -7.51 -2.59 -21.84
N ARG A 453 -8.16 -3.17 -20.83
CA ARG A 453 -8.55 -2.46 -19.61
C ARG A 453 -7.35 -1.85 -18.87
N TYR A 454 -6.24 -2.60 -18.80
CA TYR A 454 -4.99 -2.11 -18.19
C TYR A 454 -4.39 -0.97 -19.02
N ARG A 455 -4.36 -1.10 -20.35
CA ARG A 455 -3.91 -0.02 -21.24
C ARG A 455 -4.72 1.25 -21.02
N ASP A 456 -6.04 1.15 -21.03
CA ASP A 456 -6.93 2.31 -20.93
C ASP A 456 -6.71 3.05 -19.62
N LEU A 457 -6.49 2.31 -18.53
CA LEU A 457 -6.09 2.83 -17.23
C LEU A 457 -4.75 3.58 -17.28
N VAL A 458 -3.72 3.00 -17.90
CA VAL A 458 -2.40 3.65 -18.04
C VAL A 458 -2.53 4.97 -18.82
N ILE A 459 -3.25 4.95 -19.95
CA ILE A 459 -3.49 6.14 -20.77
C ILE A 459 -4.26 7.21 -19.98
N TRP A 460 -5.25 6.79 -19.18
CA TRP A 460 -5.99 7.71 -18.33
C TRP A 460 -5.08 8.43 -17.32
N CYS A 461 -4.21 7.69 -16.62
CA CYS A 461 -3.24 8.29 -15.69
C CYS A 461 -2.27 9.26 -16.38
N LEU A 462 -1.80 8.92 -17.59
CA LEU A 462 -0.87 9.76 -18.36
C LEU A 462 -1.51 11.05 -18.91
N LYS A 463 -2.84 11.09 -19.03
CA LYS A 463 -3.60 12.25 -19.54
C LYS A 463 -4.24 13.09 -18.44
N LEU A 464 -4.14 12.68 -17.18
CA LEU A 464 -4.84 13.35 -16.10
C LEU A 464 -4.25 14.75 -15.89
N GLU A 465 -5.08 15.77 -16.14
CA GLU A 465 -4.75 17.15 -15.83
C GLU A 465 -4.67 17.33 -14.32
N SER A 466 -3.52 17.79 -13.84
CA SER A 466 -3.28 18.11 -12.44
C SER A 466 -3.99 19.41 -12.10
N ASP A 467 -5.13 19.34 -11.42
CA ASP A 467 -5.54 20.26 -10.33
C ASP A 467 -7.02 20.03 -9.95
N SER A 468 -7.27 19.12 -9.01
CA SER A 468 -8.45 19.19 -8.13
C SER A 468 -8.35 18.17 -6.99
N PRO A 469 -8.80 18.49 -5.75
CA PRO A 469 -9.07 17.49 -4.70
C PRO A 469 -10.03 16.38 -5.15
N VAL A 470 -10.90 16.68 -6.14
CA VAL A 470 -11.79 15.71 -6.82
C VAL A 470 -10.99 14.63 -7.57
N ALA A 471 -9.71 14.90 -7.91
CA ALA A 471 -8.84 13.95 -8.58
C ALA A 471 -8.50 12.74 -7.70
N ASN A 472 -8.36 12.89 -6.37
CA ASN A 472 -8.02 11.76 -5.48
C ASN A 472 -9.18 10.76 -5.34
N VAL A 473 -10.43 11.26 -5.27
CA VAL A 473 -11.64 10.42 -5.23
C VAL A 473 -11.84 9.73 -6.57
N ARG A 474 -11.72 10.47 -7.68
CA ARG A 474 -11.78 9.89 -9.04
C ARG A 474 -10.65 8.88 -9.29
N TYR A 475 -9.47 9.15 -8.75
CA TYR A 475 -8.31 8.28 -8.85
C TYR A 475 -8.51 6.99 -8.05
N ALA A 476 -8.96 7.07 -6.80
CA ALA A 476 -9.23 5.88 -6.00
C ALA A 476 -10.32 5.02 -6.64
N ALA A 477 -11.42 5.63 -7.07
CA ALA A 477 -12.51 4.93 -7.75
C ALA A 477 -12.00 4.31 -9.05
N HIS A 478 -11.37 5.07 -9.94
CA HIS A 478 -11.04 4.55 -11.26
C HIS A 478 -9.83 3.60 -11.28
N VAL A 479 -8.75 3.93 -10.57
CA VAL A 479 -7.48 3.20 -10.64
C VAL A 479 -7.48 1.94 -9.79
N LEU A 480 -7.89 2.03 -8.52
CA LEU A 480 -7.88 0.86 -7.65
C LEU A 480 -8.96 -0.14 -8.04
N GLU A 481 -10.19 0.29 -8.31
CA GLU A 481 -11.28 -0.61 -8.71
C GLU A 481 -10.92 -1.38 -9.98
N THR A 482 -10.40 -0.68 -11.01
CA THR A 482 -9.99 -1.33 -12.26
C THR A 482 -8.88 -2.36 -12.01
N LEU A 483 -7.87 -2.05 -11.19
CA LEU A 483 -6.78 -2.98 -10.89
C LEU A 483 -7.24 -4.16 -10.02
N GLU A 484 -8.17 -3.93 -9.10
CA GLU A 484 -8.81 -4.96 -8.28
C GLU A 484 -9.60 -5.94 -9.13
N GLU A 485 -10.47 -5.44 -10.00
CA GLU A 485 -11.23 -6.29 -10.92
C GLU A 485 -10.32 -7.10 -11.84
N LEU A 486 -9.24 -6.49 -12.34
CA LEU A 486 -8.28 -7.19 -13.19
C LEU A 486 -7.53 -8.29 -12.43
N ALA A 487 -7.18 -8.04 -11.17
CA ALA A 487 -6.52 -9.02 -10.32
C ALA A 487 -7.44 -10.19 -9.97
N THR A 488 -8.72 -9.96 -9.69
CA THR A 488 -9.68 -11.02 -9.33
C THR A 488 -10.26 -11.77 -10.51
N ALA A 489 -10.46 -11.13 -11.68
CA ALA A 489 -11.06 -11.78 -12.85
C ALA A 489 -10.23 -12.94 -13.45
N LEU A 490 -9.02 -13.17 -12.93
CA LEU A 490 -8.10 -14.21 -13.36
C LEU A 490 -7.86 -15.31 -12.31
N LEU A 491 -8.54 -15.22 -11.16
CA LEU A 491 -8.64 -16.29 -10.16
C LEU A 491 -9.81 -17.22 -10.51
#